data_AF-A0A1Q3LHL1-F1
#
_entry.id   AF-A0A1Q3LHL1-F1
#
_cell.length_a   1.000
_cell.length_b   1.000
_cell.length_c   1.000
_cell.angle_alpha   90.00
_cell.angle_beta   90.00
_cell.angle_gamma   90.00
#
_symmetry.space_group_name_H-M   'P 1'
#
loop_
_entity.id
_entity.type
_entity.pdbx_description
1 polymer ?
#
loop_
_entity_poly.entity_id
_entity_poly.type
_entity_poly.pdbx_seq_one_letter_code
_entity_poly.pdbx_strand_id
1 'polypeptide(L)'
;MHPSASNYLIGNWTGQLDRFVNEMQVGDIVVMPLKSDGSLAIGTVRSDYGFDEHEHGEHFRSVAWQRADVDRATLRHDLRASLGRVDQEVPLLGG
;
A
#
# COMPACT_ATOMS: atom_id res chain seq x y z
N MET A 1 -1.49 21.92 -0.40
CA MET A 1 -2.56 21.69 -1.40
C MET A 1 -1.98 21.98 -2.77
N HIS A 2 -1.59 20.94 -3.54
CA HIS A 2 -1.00 21.11 -4.87
C HIS A 2 -2.09 20.97 -5.96
N PRO A 3 -2.30 21.97 -6.86
CA PRO A 3 -3.55 22.08 -7.63
C PRO A 3 -3.64 21.26 -8.94
N SER A 4 -2.80 20.25 -9.19
CA SER A 4 -2.74 19.60 -10.52
C SER A 4 -3.10 18.10 -10.56
N ALA A 5 -3.62 17.52 -9.47
CA ALA A 5 -4.12 16.15 -9.50
C ALA A 5 -5.55 16.12 -10.04
N SER A 6 -5.78 15.39 -11.15
CA SER A 6 -7.13 15.07 -11.65
C SER A 6 -8.02 14.56 -10.50
N ASN A 7 -9.31 14.90 -10.49
CA ASN A 7 -10.28 14.44 -9.47
C ASN A 7 -10.25 12.91 -9.28
N TYR A 8 -9.89 12.17 -10.32
CA TYR A 8 -9.68 10.72 -10.27
C TYR A 8 -8.50 10.30 -9.37
N LEU A 9 -7.37 11.01 -9.48
CA LEU A 9 -6.20 10.78 -8.64
C LEU A 9 -6.56 11.03 -7.19
N ILE A 10 -7.17 12.18 -6.89
CA ILE A 10 -7.59 12.55 -5.53
C ILE A 10 -8.52 11.48 -4.94
N GLY A 11 -9.51 11.01 -5.70
CA GLY A 11 -10.42 9.96 -5.24
C GLY A 11 -9.72 8.62 -4.93
N ASN A 12 -8.73 8.23 -5.72
CA ASN A 12 -7.95 7.02 -5.46
C ASN A 12 -7.10 7.14 -4.19
N TRP A 13 -6.43 8.27 -3.99
CA TRP A 13 -5.65 8.54 -2.77
C TRP A 13 -6.54 8.55 -1.53
N THR A 14 -7.69 9.22 -1.59
CA THR A 14 -8.65 9.26 -0.47
C THR A 14 -9.13 7.86 -0.09
N GLY A 15 -9.53 7.03 -1.06
CA GLY A 15 -10.01 5.69 -0.77
C GLY A 15 -8.94 4.75 -0.21
N GLN A 16 -7.67 4.92 -0.59
CA GLN A 16 -6.57 4.15 -0.02
C GLN A 16 -6.27 4.56 1.42
N LEU A 17 -6.24 5.87 1.69
CA LEU A 17 -6.01 6.38 3.05
C LEU A 17 -7.16 6.01 3.99
N ASP A 18 -8.41 6.13 3.52
CA ASP A 18 -9.59 5.79 4.31
C ASP A 18 -9.57 4.31 4.70
N ARG A 19 -9.27 3.41 3.75
CA ARG A 19 -9.07 1.99 4.04
C ARG A 19 -7.97 1.75 5.06
N PHE A 20 -6.85 2.46 4.92
CA PHE A 20 -5.72 2.31 5.83
C PHE A 20 -6.05 2.74 7.26
N VAL A 21 -6.69 3.90 7.41
CA VAL A 21 -6.98 4.50 8.71
C VAL A 21 -8.18 3.81 9.36
N ASN A 22 -9.28 3.66 8.62
CA ASN A 22 -10.60 3.34 9.20
C ASN A 22 -11.02 1.88 9.01
N GLU A 23 -10.67 1.24 7.90
CA GLU A 23 -11.19 -0.10 7.57
C GLU A 23 -10.27 -1.24 8.00
N MET A 24 -8.95 -1.04 7.93
CA MET A 24 -7.97 -2.12 8.22
C MET A 24 -7.97 -2.50 9.70
N GLN A 25 -7.90 -3.80 9.99
CA GLN A 25 -8.00 -4.37 11.33
C GLN A 25 -6.86 -5.34 11.65
N VAL A 26 -6.62 -5.57 12.95
CA VAL A 26 -5.72 -6.63 13.41
C VAL A 26 -6.22 -7.98 12.90
N GLY A 27 -5.31 -8.76 12.29
CA GLY A 27 -5.64 -10.03 11.65
C GLY A 27 -5.79 -9.95 10.13
N ASP A 28 -5.92 -8.76 9.55
CA ASP A 28 -5.97 -8.60 8.09
C ASP A 28 -4.66 -9.03 7.42
N ILE A 29 -4.78 -9.59 6.22
CA ILE A 29 -3.63 -9.97 5.39
C ILE A 29 -3.22 -8.78 4.53
N VAL A 30 -1.93 -8.43 4.62
CA VAL A 30 -1.30 -7.40 3.80
C VAL A 30 -0.42 -8.07 2.77
N VAL A 31 -0.55 -7.64 1.52
CA VAL A 31 0.37 -8.01 0.43
C VAL A 31 1.03 -6.74 -0.07
N MET A 32 2.36 -6.67 0.05
CA MET A 32 3.13 -5.47 -0.28
C MET A 32 4.18 -5.78 -1.35
N PRO A 33 4.18 -5.09 -2.50
CA PRO A 33 5.26 -5.21 -3.46
C PRO A 33 6.54 -4.56 -2.93
N LEU A 34 7.65 -5.31 -3.01
CA LEU A 34 8.98 -4.83 -2.63
C LEU A 34 9.65 -4.18 -3.82
N LYS A 35 10.08 -2.92 -3.65
CA LYS A 35 10.76 -2.15 -4.72
C LYS A 35 12.16 -2.69 -5.05
N SER A 36 12.78 -3.42 -4.13
CA SER A 36 14.15 -3.94 -4.27
C SER A 36 14.31 -4.95 -5.39
N ASP A 37 13.36 -5.88 -5.52
CA ASP A 37 13.45 -7.04 -6.40
C ASP A 37 12.13 -7.38 -7.10
N GLY A 38 11.06 -6.62 -6.86
CA GLY A 38 9.74 -6.84 -7.45
C GLY A 38 8.99 -8.04 -6.87
N SER A 39 9.52 -8.66 -5.81
CA SER A 39 8.84 -9.71 -5.06
C SER A 39 7.71 -9.12 -4.20
N LEU A 40 6.92 -10.00 -3.59
CA LEU A 40 5.83 -9.63 -2.70
C LEU A 40 6.16 -10.08 -1.28
N ALA A 41 5.93 -9.18 -0.33
CA ALA A 41 5.84 -9.51 1.07
C ALA A 41 4.39 -9.81 1.44
N ILE A 42 4.18 -10.83 2.27
CA ILE A 42 2.88 -11.20 2.81
C ILE A 42 2.97 -11.17 4.33
N GLY A 43 2.07 -10.40 4.92
CA GLY A 43 2.04 -10.05 6.33
C GLY A 43 0.66 -10.16 6.94
N THR A 44 0.59 -10.19 8.26
CA THR A 44 -0.66 -9.98 9.01
C THR A 44 -0.56 -8.75 9.89
N VAL A 45 -1.57 -7.89 9.86
CA VAL A 45 -1.67 -6.71 10.73
C VAL A 45 -1.71 -7.14 12.20
N ARG A 46 -0.90 -6.50 13.04
CA ARG A 46 -0.72 -6.81 14.47
C ARG A 46 -1.10 -5.68 15.40
N SER A 47 -1.29 -4.47 14.88
CA SER A 47 -1.72 -3.33 15.69
C SER A 47 -2.91 -2.63 15.07
N ASP A 48 -3.65 -1.93 15.93
CA ASP A 48 -4.52 -0.85 15.49
C ASP A 48 -3.68 0.25 14.80
N TYR A 49 -4.39 1.21 14.20
CA TYR A 49 -3.78 2.39 13.63
C TYR A 49 -3.04 3.18 14.71
N GLY A 50 -1.79 3.54 14.40
CA GLY A 50 -0.95 4.38 15.21
C GLY A 50 -0.54 5.64 14.46
N PHE A 51 -0.18 6.65 15.24
CA PHE A 51 0.39 7.90 14.76
C PHE A 51 1.59 8.24 15.64
N ASP A 52 2.76 8.39 15.03
CA ASP A 52 3.97 8.83 15.73
C ASP A 52 4.22 10.31 15.50
N GLU A 53 4.05 11.10 16.56
CA GLU A 53 4.27 12.54 16.56
C GLU A 53 5.76 12.93 16.48
N HIS A 54 6.69 11.99 16.73
CA HIS A 54 8.13 12.26 16.81
C HIS A 54 8.85 11.99 15.48
N GLU A 55 8.34 11.06 14.67
CA GLU A 55 8.85 10.74 13.34
C GLU A 55 8.01 11.44 12.26
N HIS A 56 8.08 12.78 12.20
CA HIS A 56 7.41 13.57 11.15
C HIS A 56 5.88 13.38 11.01
N GLY A 57 5.19 12.84 12.01
CA GLY A 57 3.76 12.55 11.93
C GLY A 57 3.48 11.31 11.08
N GLU A 58 4.24 10.24 11.27
CA GLU A 58 4.07 9.00 10.53
C GLU A 58 2.84 8.22 11.01
N HIS A 59 2.00 7.86 10.05
CA HIS A 59 0.85 6.99 10.24
C HIS A 59 1.28 5.54 10.04
N PHE A 60 1.07 4.67 11.02
CA PHE A 60 1.59 3.32 10.96
C PHE A 60 0.60 2.26 11.43
N ARG A 61 0.81 1.04 10.92
CA ARG A 61 0.25 -0.20 11.46
C ARG A 61 1.36 -1.23 11.46
N SER A 62 1.54 -1.90 12.59
CA SER A 62 2.53 -2.97 12.71
C SER A 62 2.06 -4.19 11.94
N VAL A 63 2.95 -4.78 11.16
CA VAL A 63 2.67 -6.00 10.38
C VAL A 63 3.69 -7.06 10.77
N ALA A 64 3.20 -8.24 11.13
CA ALA A 64 4.06 -9.43 11.24
C ALA A 64 4.21 -10.05 9.86
N TRP A 65 5.37 -9.84 9.24
CA TRP A 65 5.70 -10.42 7.94
C TRP A 65 5.99 -11.92 8.07
N GLN A 66 5.25 -12.76 7.34
CA GLN A 66 5.49 -14.21 7.30
C GLN A 66 6.33 -14.63 6.10
N ARG A 67 6.23 -13.90 4.98
CA ARG A 67 7.06 -14.10 3.78
C ARG A 67 7.44 -12.75 3.19
N ALA A 68 8.64 -12.63 2.65
CA ALA A 68 9.18 -11.38 2.10
C ALA A 68 9.92 -11.59 0.76
N ASP A 69 9.67 -12.72 0.11
CA ASP A 69 10.37 -13.20 -1.08
C ASP A 69 9.41 -13.93 -2.04
N VAL A 70 8.10 -13.63 -1.94
CA VAL A 70 7.10 -14.32 -2.76
C VAL A 70 7.19 -13.79 -4.18
N ASP A 71 7.62 -14.64 -5.11
CA ASP A 71 7.61 -14.29 -6.51
C ASP A 71 6.17 -13.98 -6.96
N ARG A 72 5.98 -12.82 -7.58
CA ARG A 72 4.69 -12.41 -8.15
C ARG A 72 4.18 -13.47 -9.13
N ALA A 73 5.10 -14.17 -9.82
CA ALA A 73 4.83 -15.30 -10.72
C ALA A 73 4.42 -16.61 -10.01
N THR A 74 4.34 -16.65 -8.68
CA THR A 74 3.73 -17.76 -7.93
C THR A 74 2.27 -17.50 -7.52
N LEU A 75 1.82 -16.25 -7.44
CA LEU A 75 0.41 -15.95 -7.12
C LEU A 75 -0.52 -16.38 -8.25
N ARG A 76 -1.56 -17.16 -7.97
CA ARG A 76 -2.49 -17.65 -9.01
C ARG A 76 -3.11 -16.47 -9.80
N HIS A 77 -3.40 -16.69 -11.08
CA HIS A 77 -3.75 -15.64 -12.05
C HIS A 77 -4.94 -14.76 -11.62
N ASP A 78 -5.89 -15.34 -10.90
CA ASP A 78 -7.02 -14.69 -10.26
C ASP A 78 -6.61 -13.63 -9.23
N LEU A 79 -5.68 -13.97 -8.33
CA LEU A 79 -5.15 -13.05 -7.31
C LEU A 79 -4.25 -11.96 -7.92
N ARG A 80 -3.50 -12.26 -8.99
CA ARG A 80 -2.70 -11.23 -9.70
C ARG A 80 -3.55 -10.12 -10.29
N ALA A 81 -4.73 -10.46 -10.80
CA ALA A 81 -5.64 -9.48 -11.41
C ALA A 81 -6.27 -8.56 -10.36
N SER A 82 -6.56 -9.06 -9.15
CA SER A 82 -7.09 -8.23 -8.05
C SER A 82 -6.04 -7.36 -7.37
N LEU A 83 -4.78 -7.79 -7.32
CA LEU A 83 -3.64 -7.01 -6.82
C LEU A 83 -3.11 -5.98 -7.84
N GLY A 84 -3.55 -6.08 -9.10
CA GLY A 84 -3.03 -5.34 -10.24
C GLY A 84 -3.54 -3.90 -10.35
N ARG A 85 -3.27 -3.06 -9.35
CA ARG A 85 -3.15 -1.62 -9.57
C ARG A 85 -2.15 -1.02 -8.59
N VAL A 86 -0.87 -1.21 -8.92
CA VAL A 86 0.22 -0.41 -8.40
C VAL A 86 0.26 0.85 -9.28
N ASP A 87 -0.11 1.95 -8.67
CA ASP A 87 -0.10 3.32 -9.16
C ASP A 87 1.15 3.59 -10.02
N GLN A 88 0.90 4.06 -11.25
CA GLN A 88 1.93 4.42 -12.20
C GLN A 88 2.67 5.66 -11.71
N GLU A 89 4.00 5.65 -11.82
CA GLU A 89 4.82 6.86 -11.79
C GLU A 89 4.26 7.84 -12.81
N VAL A 90 3.75 8.97 -12.32
CA VAL A 90 3.40 10.11 -13.16
C VAL A 90 4.72 10.65 -13.71
N PRO A 91 4.94 10.69 -15.03
CA PRO A 91 6.14 11.28 -15.58
C PRO A 91 6.20 12.74 -15.17
N LEU A 92 7.31 13.15 -14.57
CA LEU A 92 7.59 14.56 -14.32
C LEU A 92 7.66 15.27 -15.68
N LEU A 93 6.58 15.97 -16.05
CA LEU A 93 6.59 16.87 -17.19
C LEU A 93 7.49 18.06 -16.83
N GLY A 94 8.71 18.04 -17.37
CA GLY A 94 9.54 19.23 -17.48
C GLY A 94 8.99 20.18 -18.55
N GLY A 95 9.16 21.48 -18.30
CA GLY A 95 8.81 22.57 -19.22
C GLY A 95 8.23 23.76 -18.49
#